data_AF-A0A9E2TW16-F1
#
_entry.id   AF-A0A9E2TW16-F1
#
_cell.length_a   1.000
_cell.length_b   1.000
_cell.length_c   1.000
_cell.angle_alpha   90.00
_cell.angle_beta   90.00
_cell.angle_gamma   90.00
#
_symmetry.space_group_name_H-M   'P 1'
#
loop_
_entity.id
_entity.type
_entity.pdbx_description
1 polymer ?
#
loop_
_entity_poly.entity_id
_entity_poly.type
_entity_poly.pdbx_seq_one_letter_code
_entity_poly.pdbx_strand_id
1 'polypeptide(L)'
;ISLMETIQGVDVIIFIQLAVLALVNLLVFSVYDRDSDLKNGFGSIALRLGPDSIYLIGTLLFLLFSSSIILGITLQEKYQMIQIAYLIMAGILGGVLRFNTFFSQHERFRTVGDAVFFVPAIFLFI
;
A
#
# COMPACT_ATOMS: atom_id res chain seq x y z
N ILE A 1 12.36 -23.06 18.91
CA ILE A 1 11.58 -22.75 17.70
C ILE A 1 12.39 -23.26 16.54
N SER A 2 11.86 -24.24 15.79
CA SER A 2 12.63 -24.89 14.72
C SER A 2 12.78 -23.95 13.51
N LEU A 3 13.85 -24.10 12.73
CA LEU A 3 14.09 -23.29 11.51
C LEU A 3 12.89 -23.32 10.54
N MET A 4 12.14 -24.44 10.52
CA MET A 4 10.91 -24.61 9.73
C MET A 4 9.75 -23.74 10.23
N GLU A 5 9.55 -23.59 11.54
CA GLU A 5 8.53 -22.68 12.08
C GLU A 5 8.87 -21.21 11.79
N THR A 6 10.15 -20.84 11.82
CA THR A 6 10.58 -19.47 11.49
C THR A 6 10.34 -19.13 10.02
N ILE A 7 10.61 -20.07 9.10
CA ILE A 7 10.34 -19.89 7.67
C ILE A 7 8.83 -19.71 7.43
N GLN A 8 7.98 -20.52 8.07
CA GLN A 8 6.52 -20.35 7.96
C GLN A 8 6.01 -19.02 8.53
N GLY A 9 6.58 -18.54 9.65
CA GLY A 9 6.17 -17.27 10.25
C GLY A 9 6.48 -16.05 9.39
N VAL A 10 7.65 -16.02 8.75
CA VAL A 10 8.05 -14.91 7.87
C VAL A 10 7.16 -14.83 6.63
N ASP A 11 6.84 -15.97 6.03
CA ASP A 11 6.00 -16.01 4.84
C ASP A 11 4.58 -15.47 5.16
N VAL A 12 4.02 -15.81 6.34
CA VAL A 12 2.73 -15.25 6.81
C VAL A 12 2.80 -13.73 6.96
N ILE A 13 3.88 -13.19 7.52
CA ILE A 13 4.04 -11.73 7.67
C ILE A 13 4.09 -11.04 6.30
N ILE A 14 4.79 -11.64 5.32
CA ILE A 14 4.86 -11.13 3.95
C ILE A 14 3.47 -11.11 3.29
N PHE A 15 2.65 -12.13 3.51
CA PHE A 15 1.26 -12.16 3.05
C PHE A 15 0.40 -11.08 3.70
N ILE A 16 0.59 -10.84 5.01
CA ILE A 16 -0.12 -9.76 5.72
C ILE A 16 0.29 -8.40 5.16
N GLN A 17 1.58 -8.16 4.91
CA GLN A 17 2.04 -6.92 4.28
C GLN A 17 1.38 -6.70 2.92
N LEU A 18 1.28 -7.74 2.08
CA LEU A 18 0.58 -7.65 0.80
C LEU A 18 -0.91 -7.31 0.96
N ALA A 19 -1.60 -7.97 1.90
CA ALA A 19 -3.00 -7.70 2.18
C ALA A 19 -3.22 -6.26 2.68
N VAL A 20 -2.32 -5.75 3.52
CA VAL A 20 -2.33 -4.36 3.98
C VAL A 20 -2.08 -3.38 2.82
N LEU A 21 -1.13 -3.68 1.92
CA LEU A 21 -0.92 -2.88 0.70
C LEU A 21 -2.17 -2.81 -0.17
N ALA A 22 -2.83 -3.96 -0.40
CA ALA A 22 -4.09 -4.03 -1.14
C ALA A 22 -5.20 -3.22 -0.46
N LEU A 23 -5.32 -3.33 0.86
CA LEU A 23 -6.29 -2.56 1.63
C LEU A 23 -6.01 -1.05 1.53
N VAL A 24 -4.76 -0.63 1.69
CA VAL A 24 -4.35 0.76 1.54
C VAL A 24 -4.68 1.27 0.14
N ASN A 25 -4.42 0.49 -0.91
CA ASN A 25 -4.76 0.87 -2.28
C ASN A 25 -6.27 1.14 -2.45
N LEU A 26 -7.13 0.25 -1.94
CA LEU A 26 -8.58 0.43 -1.96
C LEU A 26 -9.06 1.64 -1.15
N LEU A 27 -8.45 1.87 0.02
CA LEU A 27 -8.75 3.03 0.85
C LEU A 27 -8.33 4.34 0.16
N VAL A 28 -7.17 4.35 -0.51
CA VAL A 28 -6.74 5.49 -1.34
C VAL A 28 -7.80 5.77 -2.40
N PHE A 29 -8.29 4.76 -3.13
CA PHE A 29 -9.34 4.94 -4.14
C PHE A 29 -10.60 5.55 -3.53
N SER A 30 -10.99 5.04 -2.36
CA SER A 30 -12.17 5.54 -1.63
C SER A 30 -12.03 7.01 -1.23
N VAL A 31 -10.82 7.47 -0.90
CA VAL A 31 -10.56 8.89 -0.57
C VAL A 31 -10.69 9.78 -1.82
N TYR A 32 -10.15 9.35 -2.95
CA TYR A 32 -10.26 10.10 -4.20
C TYR A 32 -11.70 10.18 -4.73
N ASP A 33 -12.45 9.10 -4.60
CA ASP A 33 -13.86 9.06 -4.98
C ASP A 33 -14.69 9.97 -4.05
N ARG A 34 -14.34 10.08 -2.75
CA ARG A 34 -14.98 11.01 -1.81
C ARG A 34 -14.84 12.47 -2.23
N ASP A 35 -13.63 12.89 -2.59
CA ASP A 35 -13.36 14.28 -3.02
C ASP A 35 -14.11 14.64 -4.31
N SER A 36 -14.34 13.64 -5.16
CA SER A 36 -15.10 13.75 -6.41
C SER A 36 -16.62 13.79 -6.14
N ASP A 37 -17.11 12.94 -5.25
CA ASP A 37 -18.51 12.82 -4.87
C ASP A 37 -19.01 14.00 -4.02
N LEU A 38 -18.16 14.56 -3.16
CA LEU A 38 -18.46 15.80 -2.42
C LEU A 38 -18.67 17.00 -3.37
N LYS A 39 -18.01 17.02 -4.54
CA LYS A 39 -18.23 18.04 -5.57
C LYS A 39 -19.49 17.80 -6.40
N ASN A 40 -19.91 16.54 -6.55
CA ASN A 40 -21.00 16.14 -7.45
C ASN A 40 -22.32 15.77 -6.73
N GLY A 41 -22.36 15.73 -5.40
CA GLY A 41 -23.57 15.54 -4.61
C GLY A 41 -24.11 14.11 -4.56
N PHE A 42 -23.35 13.10 -5.02
CA PHE A 42 -23.75 11.70 -4.98
C PHE A 42 -23.29 11.03 -3.67
N GLY A 43 -24.24 10.50 -2.90
CA GLY A 43 -23.98 9.83 -1.63
C GLY A 43 -23.45 8.41 -1.82
N SER A 44 -22.14 8.24 -1.99
CA SER A 44 -21.50 6.92 -2.04
C SER A 44 -20.89 6.52 -0.68
N ILE A 45 -20.41 5.27 -0.60
CA ILE A 45 -19.69 4.69 0.56
C ILE A 45 -18.51 5.59 0.99
N ALA A 46 -17.96 6.38 0.07
CA ALA A 46 -16.90 7.35 0.29
C ALA A 46 -17.29 8.47 1.30
N LEU A 47 -18.59 8.80 1.43
CA LEU A 47 -19.09 9.77 2.41
C LEU A 47 -19.09 9.21 3.86
N ARG A 48 -19.24 7.89 4.03
CA ARG A 48 -19.22 7.21 5.34
C ARG A 48 -17.80 7.06 5.91
N LEU A 49 -16.81 6.92 5.05
CA LEU A 49 -15.39 6.92 5.40
C LEU A 49 -14.95 8.36 5.67
N GLY A 50 -15.16 8.83 6.90
CA GLY A 50 -14.87 10.19 7.36
C GLY A 50 -13.38 10.60 7.22
N PRO A 51 -13.02 11.82 7.70
CA PRO A 51 -11.64 12.31 7.69
C PRO A 51 -10.64 11.35 8.39
N ASP A 52 -11.14 10.50 9.28
CA ASP A 52 -10.39 9.43 9.97
C ASP A 52 -9.73 8.42 9.00
N SER A 53 -10.25 8.30 7.77
CA SER A 53 -9.72 7.39 6.76
C SER A 53 -8.29 7.76 6.34
N ILE A 54 -7.97 9.06 6.27
CA ILE A 54 -6.62 9.53 5.94
C ILE A 54 -5.64 9.17 7.06
N TYR A 55 -6.06 9.30 8.32
CA TYR A 55 -5.26 8.88 9.47
C TYR A 55 -5.04 7.37 9.50
N LEU A 56 -6.07 6.59 9.17
CA LEU A 56 -5.97 5.14 9.05
C LEU A 56 -5.00 4.74 7.94
N ILE A 57 -5.13 5.31 6.74
CA ILE A 57 -4.22 5.08 5.61
C ILE A 57 -2.78 5.43 5.99
N GLY A 58 -2.57 6.61 6.59
CA GLY A 58 -1.25 7.04 7.04
C GLY A 58 -0.65 6.11 8.09
N THR A 59 -1.46 5.63 9.04
CA THR A 59 -1.02 4.66 10.05
C THR A 59 -0.63 3.33 9.42
N LEU A 60 -1.46 2.81 8.50
CA LEU A 60 -1.16 1.57 7.79
C LEU A 60 0.11 1.69 6.94
N LEU A 61 0.27 2.81 6.21
CA LEU A 61 1.49 3.10 5.46
C LEU A 61 2.72 3.19 6.36
N PHE A 62 2.62 3.85 7.52
CA PHE A 62 3.71 3.92 8.49
C PHE A 62 4.10 2.53 9.01
N LEU A 63 3.12 1.74 9.46
CA LEU A 63 3.36 0.37 9.93
C LEU A 63 3.97 -0.51 8.83
N LEU A 64 3.52 -0.36 7.59
CA LEU A 64 4.06 -1.10 6.46
C LEU A 64 5.49 -0.68 6.15
N PHE A 65 5.79 0.61 6.15
CA PHE A 65 7.15 1.13 5.98
C PHE A 65 8.09 0.63 7.08
N SER A 66 7.71 0.82 8.34
CA SER A 66 8.54 0.42 9.48
C SER A 66 8.77 -1.09 9.51
N SER A 67 7.72 -1.91 9.31
CA SER A 67 7.88 -3.37 9.25
C SER A 67 8.76 -3.80 8.08
N SER A 68 8.64 -3.18 6.91
CA SER A 68 9.46 -3.54 5.74
C SER A 68 10.93 -3.18 5.93
N ILE A 69 11.25 -2.05 6.57
CA ILE A 69 12.63 -1.70 6.95
C ILE A 69 13.20 -2.71 7.94
N ILE A 70 12.46 -3.01 9.02
CA ILE A 70 12.91 -3.94 10.05
C ILE A 70 13.18 -5.31 9.45
N LEU A 71 12.23 -5.85 8.69
CA LEU A 71 12.35 -7.16 8.05
C LEU A 71 13.43 -7.18 6.98
N GLY A 72 13.58 -6.11 6.19
CA GLY A 72 14.65 -6.00 5.20
C GLY A 72 16.06 -6.03 5.79
N ILE A 73 16.25 -5.48 7.00
CA ILE A 73 17.56 -5.50 7.69
C ILE A 73 17.80 -6.82 8.43
N THR A 74 16.74 -7.44 8.95
CA THR A 74 16.84 -8.61 9.86
C THR A 74 16.74 -9.96 9.17
N LEU A 75 16.13 -10.04 7.99
CA LEU A 75 15.94 -11.29 7.25
C LEU A 75 17.10 -11.59 6.29
N GLN A 76 17.17 -12.86 5.87
CA GLN A 76 18.10 -13.33 4.84
C GLN A 76 17.90 -12.63 3.50
N GLU A 77 18.95 -12.57 2.68
CA GLU A 77 18.98 -11.91 1.36
C GLU A 77 17.76 -12.25 0.48
N LYS A 78 17.29 -13.50 0.50
CA LYS A 78 16.13 -13.94 -0.29
C LYS A 78 14.85 -13.13 -0.05
N TYR A 79 14.67 -12.55 1.14
CA TYR A 79 13.50 -11.75 1.48
C TYR A 79 13.73 -10.25 1.30
N GLN A 80 14.99 -9.80 1.19
CA GLN A 80 15.32 -8.37 1.09
C GLN A 80 14.71 -7.73 -0.15
N MET A 81 14.75 -8.41 -1.30
CA MET A 81 14.15 -7.90 -2.54
C MET A 81 12.64 -7.68 -2.41
N ILE A 82 11.93 -8.59 -1.74
CA ILE A 82 10.48 -8.46 -1.50
C ILE A 82 10.21 -7.25 -0.60
N GLN A 83 11.01 -7.06 0.46
CA GLN A 83 10.84 -5.91 1.36
C GLN A 83 11.17 -4.58 0.66
N ILE A 84 12.16 -4.55 -0.23
CA ILE A 84 12.44 -3.38 -1.08
C ILE A 84 11.25 -3.10 -2.00
N ALA A 85 10.67 -4.12 -2.64
CA ALA A 85 9.47 -3.96 -3.46
C ALA A 85 8.32 -3.36 -2.66
N TYR A 86 8.05 -3.87 -1.45
CA TYR A 86 7.01 -3.32 -0.58
C TYR A 86 7.27 -1.87 -0.16
N LEU A 87 8.52 -1.49 0.12
CA LEU A 87 8.88 -0.10 0.40
C LEU A 87 8.60 0.82 -0.80
N ILE A 88 8.94 0.37 -2.01
CA ILE A 88 8.65 1.13 -3.24
C ILE A 88 7.14 1.27 -3.42
N MET A 89 6.38 0.17 -3.29
CA MET A 89 4.92 0.16 -3.41
C MET A 89 4.26 1.12 -2.40
N ALA A 90 4.68 1.06 -1.13
CA ALA A 90 4.19 1.94 -0.08
C ALA A 90 4.55 3.41 -0.36
N GLY A 91 5.76 3.66 -0.87
CA GLY A 91 6.22 4.99 -1.27
C GLY A 91 5.37 5.56 -2.41
N ILE A 92 5.04 4.75 -3.41
CA ILE A 92 4.16 5.15 -4.51
C ILE A 92 2.76 5.48 -3.98
N LEU A 93 2.15 4.61 -3.16
CA LEU A 93 0.82 4.86 -2.59
C LEU A 93 0.80 6.10 -1.68
N GLY A 94 1.85 6.31 -0.88
CA GLY A 94 2.02 7.53 -0.09
C GLY A 94 2.17 8.78 -0.96
N GLY A 95 2.90 8.67 -2.08
CA GLY A 95 3.02 9.73 -3.08
C GLY A 95 1.68 10.04 -3.74
N VAL A 96 0.91 9.01 -4.11
CA VAL A 96 -0.46 9.17 -4.62
C VAL A 96 -1.30 9.92 -3.60
N LEU A 97 -1.31 9.53 -2.32
CA LEU A 97 -2.07 10.25 -1.30
C LEU A 97 -1.62 11.72 -1.12
N ARG A 98 -0.30 11.98 -1.20
CA ARG A 98 0.27 13.32 -1.00
C ARG A 98 -0.04 14.28 -2.14
N PHE A 99 -0.02 13.80 -3.39
CA PHE A 99 -0.18 14.61 -4.60
C PHE A 99 -1.59 14.53 -5.20
N ASN A 100 -2.61 14.73 -4.35
CA ASN A 100 -4.03 14.60 -4.69
C ASN A 100 -4.44 15.35 -5.98
N THR A 101 -4.05 16.62 -6.12
CA THR A 101 -4.39 17.44 -7.30
C THR A 101 -3.82 16.92 -8.61
N PHE A 102 -2.73 16.15 -8.60
CA PHE A 102 -2.13 15.59 -9.82
C PHE A 102 -2.79 14.26 -10.19
N PHE A 103 -3.04 13.40 -9.20
CA PHE A 103 -3.56 12.05 -9.43
C PHE A 103 -5.08 11.97 -9.53
N SER A 104 -5.82 12.97 -9.02
CA SER A 104 -7.28 13.07 -9.20
C SER A 104 -7.67 13.33 -10.67
N GLN A 105 -6.77 13.90 -11.47
CA GLN A 105 -7.03 14.14 -12.88
C GLN A 105 -7.04 12.82 -13.66
N HIS A 106 -8.07 12.61 -14.48
CA HIS A 106 -8.20 11.44 -15.36
C HIS A 106 -8.12 10.08 -14.61
N GLU A 107 -8.55 10.02 -13.35
CA GLU A 107 -8.49 8.79 -12.52
C GLU A 107 -7.09 8.14 -12.45
N ARG A 108 -6.03 8.95 -12.58
CA ARG A 108 -4.63 8.46 -12.56
C ARG A 108 -4.30 7.72 -11.27
N PHE A 109 -4.92 8.10 -10.14
CA PHE A 109 -4.77 7.38 -8.87
C PHE A 109 -5.11 5.90 -9.00
N ARG A 110 -6.15 5.53 -9.78
CA ARG A 110 -6.58 4.14 -9.99
C ARG A 110 -5.56 3.37 -10.83
N THR A 111 -5.14 3.96 -11.95
CA THR A 111 -4.15 3.35 -12.84
C THR A 111 -2.81 3.11 -12.12
N VAL A 112 -2.34 4.09 -11.34
CA VAL A 112 -1.07 3.99 -10.60
C VAL A 112 -1.19 3.05 -9.41
N GLY A 113 -2.31 3.07 -8.71
CA GLY A 113 -2.57 2.16 -7.59
C GLY A 113 -2.62 0.70 -8.01
N ASP A 114 -3.23 0.39 -9.16
CA ASP A 114 -3.24 -0.97 -9.71
C ASP A 114 -1.85 -1.36 -10.26
N ALA A 115 -1.16 -0.41 -10.91
CA ALA A 115 0.20 -0.63 -11.43
C ALA A 115 1.23 -0.93 -10.32
N VAL A 116 0.98 -0.48 -9.08
CA VAL A 116 1.87 -0.73 -7.94
C VAL A 116 2.12 -2.23 -7.71
N PHE A 117 1.14 -3.10 -7.99
CA PHE A 117 1.31 -4.55 -7.83
C PHE A 117 2.21 -5.20 -8.88
N PHE A 118 2.60 -4.47 -9.92
CA PHE A 118 3.60 -4.93 -10.89
C PHE A 118 5.05 -4.63 -10.46
N VAL A 119 5.27 -3.84 -9.40
CA VAL A 119 6.62 -3.52 -8.91
C VAL A 119 7.46 -4.78 -8.60
N PRO A 120 6.95 -5.83 -7.92
CA PRO A 120 7.72 -7.04 -7.69
C PRO A 120 8.18 -7.75 -8.98
N ALA A 121 7.42 -7.62 -10.07
CA ALA A 121 7.77 -8.26 -11.34
C ALA A 121 9.05 -7.70 -11.96
N ILE A 122 9.43 -6.45 -11.64
CA ILE A 122 10.68 -5.84 -12.12
C ILE A 122 11.90 -6.62 -11.60
N PHE A 123 11.82 -7.13 -10.37
CA PHE A 123 12.89 -7.92 -9.75
C PHE A 123 13.04 -9.32 -10.34
N LEU A 124 12.07 -9.81 -11.13
CA LEU A 124 12.23 -11.09 -11.84
C LEU A 124 13.24 -11.00 -13.00
N PHE A 125 13.57 -9.78 -13.43
CA PHE A 125 14.47 -9.52 -14.55
C PHE A 125 15.87 -9.08 -14.11
N ILE A 126 16.14 -9.09 -12.80
CA ILE A 126 17.41 -8.71 -12.17
C ILE A 126 17.98 -9.92 -11.45
#